data_AF-S3CMQ1-F1
#
_entry.id   AF-S3CMQ1-F1
#
_cell.length_a   1.000
_cell.length_b   1.000
_cell.length_c   1.000
_cell.angle_alpha   90.00
_cell.angle_beta   90.00
_cell.angle_gamma   90.00
#
_symmetry.space_group_name_H-M   'P 1'
#
loop_
_entity.id
_entity.type
_entity.pdbx_description
1 polymer ?
#
loop_
_entity_poly.entity_id
_entity_poly.type
_entity_poly.pdbx_seq_one_letter_code
_entity_poly.pdbx_strand_id
1 'polypeptide(L)'
;MANILFDSVDLNASTVFESGETSPGEGLLSKHLRDTHPDWILESEKTSRQKRFSDFSTGSFRLAAVFSILLLGSLTGLTYLQNSYSKPQVEVWIAYPVERSDGPPIQLRIEKSNTTKWLSSHREDLESFAFRIDDQTLVPKELLSTQEVKYQSWFQKFYPQLWDVYRSGEHLDGDYLEAAPSNMIHVDLRFHLSHCVLALRRYWNARESGKHVCSRDLDPGHIEHCLNSLDEWAFPEDGIPPKHNVWLEWITQVCEYET
;
A
#
# COMPACT_ATOMS: atom_id res chain seq x y z
N MET A 1 31.44 22.29 -14.22
CA MET A 1 31.53 21.02 -14.96
C MET A 1 32.69 20.24 -14.37
N ALA A 2 32.40 19.28 -13.50
CA ALA A 2 33.40 18.42 -12.88
C ALA A 2 33.04 16.97 -13.19
N ASN A 3 33.86 16.33 -14.02
CA ASN A 3 33.75 14.90 -14.36
C ASN A 3 34.34 14.09 -13.20
N ILE A 4 33.51 13.28 -12.55
CA ILE A 4 33.97 12.24 -11.63
C ILE A 4 33.94 10.92 -12.40
N LEU A 5 35.14 10.45 -12.76
CA LEU A 5 35.38 9.09 -13.25
C LEU A 5 35.19 8.11 -12.09
N PHE A 6 34.32 7.12 -12.27
CA PHE A 6 34.31 5.92 -11.45
C PHE A 6 35.11 4.83 -12.16
N ASP A 7 36.24 4.47 -11.58
CA ASP A 7 37.03 3.31 -11.99
C ASP A 7 36.23 2.01 -11.76
N SER A 8 36.22 1.19 -12.79
CA SER A 8 35.67 -0.16 -12.81
C SER A 8 36.52 -1.10 -11.94
N VAL A 9 35.91 -1.66 -10.90
CA VAL A 9 36.51 -2.74 -10.12
C VAL A 9 36.18 -4.08 -10.79
N ASP A 10 37.20 -4.74 -11.32
CA ASP A 10 37.16 -6.12 -11.80
C ASP A 10 36.84 -7.07 -10.64
N LEU A 11 35.67 -7.72 -10.71
CA LEU A 11 35.32 -8.85 -9.84
C LEU A 11 35.56 -10.16 -10.60
N ASN A 12 36.78 -10.68 -10.46
CA ASN A 12 37.14 -12.01 -10.89
C ASN A 12 37.31 -12.88 -9.64
N ALA A 13 36.28 -13.65 -9.29
CA ALA A 13 36.37 -14.71 -8.29
C ALA A 13 35.45 -15.86 -8.70
N SER A 14 36.00 -16.75 -9.52
CA SER A 14 35.48 -18.09 -9.74
C SER A 14 35.84 -18.94 -8.52
N THR A 15 34.85 -19.33 -7.71
CA THR A 15 34.98 -20.43 -6.76
C THR A 15 33.93 -21.48 -7.08
N VAL A 16 34.45 -22.59 -7.58
CA VAL A 16 33.81 -23.88 -7.76
C VAL A 16 33.35 -24.39 -6.39
N PHE A 17 32.06 -24.69 -6.25
CA PHE A 17 31.54 -25.46 -5.12
C PHE A 17 31.03 -26.79 -5.65
N GLU A 18 31.67 -27.86 -5.19
CA GLU A 18 31.32 -29.25 -5.48
C GLU A 18 29.99 -29.63 -4.81
N SER A 19 29.17 -30.35 -5.58
CA SER A 19 27.94 -30.99 -5.18
C SER A 19 28.20 -32.20 -4.29
N GLY A 20 27.67 -32.18 -3.06
CA GLY A 20 27.58 -33.35 -2.17
C GLY A 20 26.12 -33.62 -1.81
N GLU A 21 25.67 -34.83 -2.11
CA GLU A 21 24.29 -35.30 -2.09
C GLU A 21 23.69 -35.55 -0.69
N THR A 22 22.36 -35.70 -0.70
CA THR A 22 21.47 -36.52 0.16
C THR A 22 20.68 -35.86 1.30
N SER A 23 19.36 -35.78 1.06
CA SER A 23 18.24 -35.77 2.02
C SER A 23 17.81 -37.24 2.24
N PRO A 24 17.25 -37.67 3.39
CA PRO A 24 15.86 -37.37 3.74
C PRO A 24 15.59 -37.12 5.24
N GLY A 25 14.75 -36.14 5.54
CA GLY A 25 14.30 -35.83 6.89
C GLY A 25 12.94 -35.16 6.93
N GLU A 26 11.96 -35.73 6.22
CA GLU A 26 10.56 -35.34 6.39
C GLU A 26 9.98 -35.97 7.67
N GLY A 27 9.30 -35.14 8.46
CA GLY A 27 8.37 -35.60 9.49
C GLY A 27 8.78 -35.25 10.91
N LEU A 28 8.54 -33.99 11.31
CA LEU A 28 8.24 -33.65 12.71
C LEU A 28 7.69 -32.22 12.95
N LEU A 29 7.45 -31.41 11.90
CA LEU A 29 7.00 -30.01 12.06
C LEU A 29 5.50 -29.74 11.82
N SER A 30 4.64 -30.77 11.73
CA SER A 30 3.18 -30.56 11.49
C SER A 30 2.29 -30.80 12.71
N LYS A 31 2.86 -30.99 13.90
CA LYS A 31 2.12 -31.33 15.12
C LYS A 31 2.05 -30.24 16.20
N HIS A 32 2.54 -29.02 15.93
CA HIS A 32 2.55 -27.95 16.94
C HIS A 32 1.80 -26.66 16.55
N LEU A 33 1.19 -26.59 15.37
CA LEU A 33 0.40 -25.44 14.91
C LEU A 33 -1.11 -25.68 14.92
N ARG A 34 -1.59 -26.70 15.64
CA ARG A 34 -3.00 -27.11 15.66
C ARG A 34 -3.76 -26.79 16.95
N ASP A 35 -3.13 -26.13 17.92
CA ASP A 35 -3.65 -25.99 19.29
C ASP A 35 -3.95 -24.54 19.74
N THR A 36 -4.02 -23.53 18.85
CA THR A 36 -4.19 -22.12 19.30
C THR A 36 -5.46 -21.37 18.89
N HIS A 37 -6.35 -21.84 18.02
CA HIS A 37 -7.58 -21.08 17.69
C HIS A 37 -8.79 -21.96 17.31
N PRO A 38 -9.70 -22.26 18.25
CA PRO A 38 -10.93 -22.99 17.97
C PRO A 38 -12.14 -22.10 18.20
N ASP A 39 -12.41 -21.17 17.29
CA ASP A 39 -13.71 -20.54 17.14
C ASP A 39 -13.78 -20.04 15.69
N TRP A 40 -14.98 -19.83 15.16
CA TRP A 40 -15.28 -19.36 13.79
C TRP A 40 -15.56 -20.43 12.74
N ILE A 41 -16.39 -21.43 13.07
CA ILE A 41 -17.34 -22.01 12.11
C ILE A 41 -18.64 -22.32 12.86
N LEU A 42 -19.70 -21.54 12.64
CA LEU A 42 -21.11 -21.96 12.59
C LEU A 42 -22.04 -20.75 12.37
N GLU A 43 -23.21 -21.02 11.78
CA GLU A 43 -24.32 -20.13 11.39
C GLU A 43 -24.16 -19.46 10.00
N SER A 44 -24.89 -19.90 8.97
CA SER A 44 -26.34 -19.75 8.94
C SER A 44 -27.03 -20.77 8.01
N GLU A 45 -27.83 -21.66 8.61
CA GLU A 45 -28.89 -22.36 7.91
C GLU A 45 -30.19 -21.53 7.94
N LYS A 46 -30.88 -21.53 6.79
CA LYS A 46 -32.34 -21.62 6.61
C LYS A 46 -33.23 -20.64 7.39
N THR A 47 -33.98 -19.82 6.65
CA THR A 47 -35.44 -19.73 6.87
C THR A 47 -36.19 -19.29 5.62
N SER A 48 -36.93 -20.26 5.05
CA SER A 48 -38.07 -20.05 4.16
C SER A 48 -39.25 -19.48 4.97
N ARG A 49 -39.86 -18.37 4.52
CA ARG A 49 -41.20 -17.98 4.99
C ARG A 49 -42.03 -17.39 3.86
N GLN A 50 -42.79 -18.28 3.22
CA GLN A 50 -43.89 -17.96 2.33
C GLN A 50 -45.15 -17.79 3.18
N LYS A 51 -45.72 -16.59 3.26
CA LYS A 51 -47.09 -16.37 3.78
C LYS A 51 -47.77 -15.17 3.10
N ARG A 52 -48.62 -15.53 2.13
CA ARG A 52 -50.01 -15.08 1.91
C ARG A 52 -50.43 -13.76 2.58
N PHE A 53 -50.66 -12.73 1.75
CA PHE A 53 -51.62 -11.66 2.03
C PHE A 53 -52.39 -11.34 0.73
N SER A 54 -53.59 -11.88 0.63
CA SER A 54 -54.66 -11.39 -0.24
C SER A 54 -55.64 -10.67 0.66
N ASP A 55 -55.87 -9.39 0.39
CA ASP A 55 -57.11 -8.62 0.61
C ASP A 55 -56.72 -7.14 0.72
N PHE A 56 -56.71 -6.45 -0.41
CA PHE A 56 -56.59 -4.98 -0.42
C PHE A 56 -57.84 -4.37 -1.05
N SER A 57 -58.66 -3.83 -0.15
CA SER A 57 -59.83 -3.00 -0.38
C SER A 57 -59.50 -1.81 -1.28
N THR A 58 -60.37 -1.56 -2.26
CA THR A 58 -60.28 -0.49 -3.27
C THR A 58 -60.52 0.92 -2.71
N GLY A 59 -60.59 1.10 -1.39
CA GLY A 59 -60.74 2.41 -0.72
C GLY A 59 -59.45 3.23 -0.59
N SER A 60 -58.28 2.67 -0.90
CA SER A 60 -56.97 3.24 -0.51
C SER A 60 -56.28 4.14 -1.55
N PHE A 61 -56.85 4.30 -2.75
CA PHE A 61 -56.16 4.98 -3.85
C PHE A 61 -55.95 6.49 -3.67
N ARG A 62 -56.80 7.18 -2.88
CA ARG A 62 -56.66 8.64 -2.67
C ARG A 62 -55.62 9.00 -1.61
N LEU A 63 -55.40 8.14 -0.61
CA LEU A 63 -54.32 8.32 0.38
C LEU A 63 -52.95 7.93 -0.17
N ALA A 64 -52.88 6.90 -1.03
CA ALA A 64 -51.62 6.48 -1.66
C ALA A 64 -51.00 7.55 -2.57
N ALA A 65 -51.82 8.36 -3.25
CA ALA A 65 -51.33 9.43 -4.13
C ALA A 65 -50.68 10.59 -3.35
N VAL A 66 -51.24 10.99 -2.21
CA VAL A 66 -50.68 12.06 -1.35
C VAL A 66 -49.39 11.59 -0.68
N PHE A 67 -49.34 10.34 -0.20
CA PHE A 67 -48.12 9.75 0.34
C PHE A 67 -47.01 9.65 -0.71
N SER A 68 -47.33 9.33 -1.96
CA SER A 68 -46.34 9.23 -3.04
C SER A 68 -45.70 10.59 -3.36
N ILE A 69 -46.48 11.69 -3.37
CA ILE A 69 -45.94 13.03 -3.62
C ILE A 69 -45.05 13.51 -2.47
N LEU A 70 -45.42 13.24 -1.22
CA LEU A 70 -44.59 13.57 -0.05
C LEU A 70 -43.30 12.73 0.00
N LEU A 71 -43.34 11.46 -0.41
CA LEU A 71 -42.16 10.60 -0.54
C LEU A 71 -41.22 11.08 -1.65
N LEU A 72 -41.75 11.51 -2.80
CA LEU A 72 -40.93 12.07 -3.89
C LEU A 72 -40.27 13.40 -3.50
N GLY A 73 -40.97 14.26 -2.75
CA GLY A 73 -40.40 15.50 -2.20
C GLY A 73 -39.32 15.26 -1.14
N SER A 74 -39.50 14.27 -0.26
CA SER A 74 -38.48 13.95 0.76
C SER A 74 -37.25 13.25 0.17
N LEU A 75 -37.43 12.39 -0.85
CA LEU A 75 -36.31 11.75 -1.56
C LEU A 75 -35.46 12.74 -2.36
N THR A 76 -36.08 13.76 -2.97
CA THR A 76 -35.35 14.82 -3.69
C THR A 76 -34.67 15.81 -2.74
N GLY A 77 -35.27 16.09 -1.58
CA GLY A 77 -34.62 16.87 -0.52
C GLY A 77 -33.43 16.15 0.12
N LEU A 78 -33.53 14.84 0.36
CA LEU A 78 -32.43 14.04 0.92
C LEU A 78 -31.25 13.93 -0.04
N THR A 79 -31.50 13.72 -1.34
CA THR A 79 -30.41 13.67 -2.33
C THR A 79 -29.71 15.02 -2.49
N TYR A 80 -30.45 16.14 -2.42
CA TYR A 80 -29.85 17.48 -2.47
C TYR A 80 -28.99 17.79 -1.23
N LEU A 81 -29.45 17.39 -0.04
CA LEU A 81 -28.68 17.56 1.21
C LEU A 81 -27.48 16.59 1.30
N GLN A 82 -27.59 15.36 0.78
CA GLN A 82 -26.44 14.46 0.66
C GLN A 82 -25.39 14.96 -0.33
N ASN A 83 -25.80 15.63 -1.41
CA ASN A 83 -24.87 16.20 -2.38
C ASN A 83 -24.21 17.51 -1.91
N SER A 84 -24.78 18.16 -0.89
CA SER A 84 -24.21 19.37 -0.26
C SER A 84 -23.35 19.07 0.97
N TYR A 85 -23.29 17.82 1.41
CA TYR A 85 -22.33 17.38 2.43
C TYR A 85 -20.98 17.20 1.75
N SER A 86 -20.30 18.31 1.53
CA SER A 86 -18.87 18.33 1.26
C SER A 86 -18.23 17.58 2.42
N LYS A 87 -17.84 16.31 2.22
CA LYS A 87 -17.07 15.58 3.23
C LYS A 87 -15.91 16.52 3.60
N PRO A 88 -15.73 16.85 4.89
CA PRO A 88 -14.51 17.53 5.29
C PRO A 88 -13.36 16.71 4.69
N GLN A 89 -12.47 17.39 3.97
CA GLN A 89 -11.25 16.83 3.41
C GLN A 89 -10.43 16.37 4.62
N VAL A 90 -10.68 15.15 5.07
CA VAL A 90 -9.93 14.53 6.14
C VAL A 90 -8.58 14.25 5.52
N GLU A 91 -7.57 15.01 5.95
CA GLU A 91 -6.17 14.67 5.79
C GLU A 91 -6.03 13.20 6.26
N VAL A 92 -5.90 12.26 5.31
CA VAL A 92 -5.94 10.83 5.63
C VAL A 92 -4.57 10.47 6.19
N TRP A 93 -4.44 10.63 7.50
CA TRP A 93 -3.34 10.11 8.27
C TRP A 93 -3.51 8.61 8.42
N ILE A 94 -2.56 7.84 7.90
CA ILE A 94 -2.51 6.40 8.14
C ILE A 94 -1.47 6.18 9.24
N ALA A 95 -1.97 5.91 10.45
CA ALA A 95 -1.15 5.44 11.55
C ALA A 95 -1.12 3.92 11.50
N TYR A 96 0.07 3.36 11.35
CA TYR A 96 0.30 1.92 11.45
C TYR A 96 0.78 1.58 12.87
N PRO A 97 0.53 0.35 13.37
CA PRO A 97 1.07 -0.08 14.65
C PRO A 97 2.61 -0.07 14.61
N VAL A 98 3.22 0.87 15.34
CA VAL A 98 4.68 1.01 15.46
C VAL A 98 5.19 0.63 16.85
N GLU A 99 4.42 -0.17 17.61
CA GLU A 99 4.79 -0.45 19.00
C GLU A 99 6.20 -1.07 19.07
N ARG A 100 7.03 -0.52 19.97
CA ARG A 100 8.41 -0.95 20.21
C ARG A 100 9.39 -0.60 19.09
N SER A 101 9.07 0.39 18.25
CA SER A 101 10.00 0.92 17.26
C SER A 101 9.96 2.45 17.23
N ASP A 102 11.12 3.09 17.22
CA ASP A 102 11.27 4.54 17.15
C ASP A 102 11.41 4.99 15.68
N GLY A 103 10.59 5.95 15.27
CA GLY A 103 10.55 6.46 13.90
C GLY A 103 9.31 7.30 13.64
N PRO A 104 9.11 7.81 12.41
CA PRO A 104 7.91 8.53 11.99
C PRO A 104 6.65 7.67 12.17
N PRO A 105 5.74 7.99 13.11
CA PRO A 105 4.60 7.15 13.44
C PRO A 105 3.47 7.23 12.39
N ILE A 106 3.51 8.25 11.53
CA ILE A 106 2.44 8.56 10.60
C ILE A 106 2.94 8.54 9.16
N GLN A 107 2.09 8.02 8.27
CA GLN A 107 2.24 8.16 6.83
C GLN A 107 1.08 8.98 6.29
N LEU A 108 1.38 10.15 5.74
CA LEU A 108 0.41 11.05 5.10
C LEU A 108 0.37 10.77 3.61
N ARG A 109 -0.84 10.62 3.04
CA ARG A 109 -1.01 10.68 1.58
C ARG A 109 -1.11 12.14 1.14
N ILE A 110 -0.27 12.53 0.17
CA ILE A 110 -0.34 13.84 -0.47
C ILE A 110 -1.33 13.76 -1.64
N GLU A 111 -2.29 14.68 -1.62
CA GLU A 111 -3.36 14.82 -2.58
C GLU A 111 -3.47 16.29 -3.01
N LYS A 112 -4.22 16.57 -4.08
CA LYS A 112 -4.47 17.94 -4.54
C LYS A 112 -4.98 18.86 -3.42
N SER A 113 -5.79 18.31 -2.51
CA SER A 113 -6.42 19.06 -1.43
C SER A 113 -5.46 19.49 -0.31
N ASN A 114 -4.38 18.75 -0.07
CA ASN A 114 -3.44 19.03 1.02
C ASN A 114 -2.03 19.42 0.56
N THR A 115 -1.64 19.19 -0.71
CA THR A 115 -0.28 19.45 -1.20
C THR A 115 0.18 20.89 -0.97
N THR A 116 -0.67 21.88 -1.25
CA THR A 116 -0.31 23.30 -1.05
C THR A 116 -0.04 23.62 0.42
N LYS A 117 -0.85 23.06 1.33
CA LYS A 117 -0.67 23.24 2.78
C LYS A 117 0.63 22.55 3.23
N TRP A 118 0.84 21.29 2.86
CA TRP A 118 2.02 20.53 3.22
C TRP A 118 3.32 21.15 2.66
N LEU A 119 3.31 21.61 1.40
CA LEU A 119 4.43 22.33 0.80
C LEU A 119 4.71 23.66 1.51
N SER A 120 3.69 24.33 2.06
CA SER A 120 3.91 25.59 2.78
C SER A 120 4.62 25.39 4.13
N SER A 121 4.38 24.26 4.80
CA SER A 121 5.06 23.92 6.05
C SER A 121 6.44 23.29 5.83
N HIS A 122 6.66 22.65 4.68
CA HIS A 122 7.89 21.87 4.41
C HIS A 122 8.79 22.44 3.30
N ARG A 123 8.56 23.69 2.85
CA ARG A 123 9.29 24.25 1.70
C ARG A 123 10.79 24.34 1.94
N GLU A 124 11.19 24.71 3.16
CA GLU A 124 12.59 25.00 3.49
C GLU A 124 13.40 23.73 3.78
N ASP A 125 12.73 22.63 4.08
CA ASP A 125 13.30 21.35 4.48
C ASP A 125 12.95 20.20 3.51
N LEU A 126 12.43 20.47 2.31
CA LEU A 126 12.26 19.43 1.26
C LEU A 126 13.57 18.65 1.02
N GLU A 127 14.72 19.31 1.15
CA GLU A 127 16.04 18.69 1.03
C GLU A 127 16.40 17.75 2.19
N SER A 128 15.62 17.70 3.26
CA SER A 128 15.75 16.71 4.32
C SER A 128 15.05 15.38 3.98
N PHE A 129 14.20 15.34 2.94
CA PHE A 129 13.49 14.14 2.52
C PHE A 129 14.12 13.45 1.32
N ALA A 130 14.24 12.12 1.37
CA ALA A 130 14.57 11.28 0.23
C ALA A 130 13.33 10.57 -0.28
N PHE A 131 13.28 10.35 -1.59
CA PHE A 131 12.20 9.59 -2.21
C PHE A 131 12.55 8.10 -2.26
N ARG A 132 11.71 7.28 -1.62
CA ARG A 132 11.68 5.83 -1.79
C ARG A 132 10.84 5.50 -3.02
N ILE A 133 11.51 5.08 -4.08
CA ILE A 133 10.92 4.84 -5.41
C ILE A 133 9.92 3.69 -5.36
N ASP A 134 10.22 2.64 -4.62
CA ASP A 134 9.38 1.44 -4.55
C ASP A 134 8.08 1.63 -3.77
N ASP A 135 8.07 2.55 -2.80
CA ASP A 135 6.90 2.89 -1.99
C ASP A 135 6.21 4.20 -2.44
N GLN A 136 6.80 4.91 -3.42
CA GLN A 136 6.41 6.26 -3.84
C GLN A 136 6.25 7.24 -2.65
N THR A 137 7.23 7.18 -1.74
CA THR A 137 7.13 7.80 -0.42
C THR A 137 8.33 8.70 -0.13
N LEU A 138 8.09 9.91 0.33
CA LEU A 138 9.10 10.79 0.92
C LEU A 138 9.37 10.37 2.37
N VAL A 139 10.64 10.16 2.71
CA VAL A 139 11.08 9.77 4.05
C VAL A 139 12.27 10.60 4.52
N PRO A 140 12.46 10.80 5.83
CA PRO A 140 13.60 11.56 6.34
C PRO A 140 14.93 10.91 5.93
N LYS A 141 15.81 11.68 5.27
CA LYS A 141 17.09 11.19 4.70
C LYS A 141 17.97 10.57 5.77
N GLU A 142 17.97 11.14 6.97
CA GLU A 142 18.79 10.73 8.10
C GLU A 142 18.44 9.34 8.65
N LEU A 143 17.24 8.84 8.35
CA LEU A 143 16.81 7.50 8.75
C LEU A 143 17.21 6.42 7.73
N LEU A 144 17.64 6.81 6.53
CA LEU A 144 18.04 5.85 5.50
C LEU A 144 19.40 5.23 5.80
N SER A 145 19.42 3.89 5.88
CA SER A 145 20.67 3.14 5.93
C SER A 145 21.42 3.19 4.58
N THR A 146 22.74 2.96 4.59
CA THR A 146 23.54 2.82 3.36
C THR A 146 23.01 1.71 2.45
N GLN A 147 22.48 0.63 3.05
CA GLN A 147 21.87 -0.47 2.32
C GLN A 147 20.60 -0.03 1.60
N GLU A 148 19.75 0.75 2.25
CA GLU A 148 18.52 1.30 1.66
C GLU A 148 18.85 2.22 0.48
N VAL A 149 19.84 3.12 0.64
CA VAL A 149 20.32 4.01 -0.44
C VAL A 149 20.80 3.21 -1.65
N LYS A 150 21.50 2.09 -1.44
CA LYS A 150 21.93 1.18 -2.51
C LYS A 150 20.73 0.59 -3.26
N TYR A 151 19.67 0.17 -2.57
CA TYR A 151 18.49 -0.38 -3.22
C TYR A 151 17.67 0.69 -3.95
N GLN A 152 17.54 1.90 -3.39
CA GLN A 152 16.90 3.02 -4.09
C GLN A 152 17.66 3.41 -5.37
N SER A 153 19.00 3.39 -5.32
CA SER A 153 19.83 3.58 -6.52
C SER A 153 19.61 2.49 -7.58
N TRP A 154 19.32 1.25 -7.15
CA TRP A 154 18.96 0.16 -8.05
C TRP A 154 17.58 0.42 -8.69
N PHE A 155 16.56 0.81 -7.92
CA PHE A 155 15.24 1.15 -8.48
C PHE A 155 15.34 2.31 -9.47
N GLN A 156 16.11 3.35 -9.15
CA GLN A 156 16.36 4.47 -10.04
C GLN A 156 16.94 4.02 -11.40
N LYS A 157 17.87 3.07 -11.38
CA LYS A 157 18.50 2.54 -12.60
C LYS A 157 17.54 1.74 -13.47
N PHE A 158 16.66 0.93 -12.86
CA PHE A 158 15.80 0.00 -13.60
C PHE A 158 14.39 0.54 -13.88
N TYR A 159 13.94 1.56 -13.14
CA TYR A 159 12.65 2.21 -13.29
C TYR A 159 12.79 3.73 -13.33
N PRO A 160 13.57 4.28 -14.29
CA PRO A 160 13.86 5.71 -14.38
C PRO A 160 12.61 6.56 -14.54
N GLN A 161 11.53 6.02 -15.11
CA GLN A 161 10.25 6.72 -15.26
C GLN A 161 9.63 7.11 -13.91
N LEU A 162 9.82 6.31 -12.84
CA LEU A 162 9.37 6.68 -11.50
C LEU A 162 10.23 7.82 -10.92
N TRP A 163 11.53 7.78 -11.19
CA TRP A 163 12.46 8.82 -10.79
C TRP A 163 12.21 10.14 -11.53
N ASP A 164 11.76 10.08 -12.78
CA ASP A 164 11.44 11.26 -13.57
C ASP A 164 10.28 12.05 -12.98
N VAL A 165 9.24 11.39 -12.46
CA VAL A 165 8.11 12.04 -11.75
C VAL A 165 8.57 12.73 -10.45
N TYR A 166 9.51 12.10 -9.73
CA TYR A 166 10.13 12.75 -8.57
C TYR A 166 10.94 13.99 -9.00
N ARG A 167 11.84 13.82 -9.97
CA ARG A 167 12.77 14.87 -10.44
C ARG A 167 12.05 16.05 -11.11
N SER A 168 10.92 15.82 -11.77
CA SER A 168 10.10 16.86 -12.41
C SER A 168 9.32 17.69 -11.38
N GLY A 169 9.16 17.20 -10.15
CA GLY A 169 8.31 17.80 -9.12
C GLY A 169 6.83 17.39 -9.23
N GLU A 170 6.45 16.59 -10.24
CA GLU A 170 5.09 16.13 -10.47
C GLU A 170 4.51 15.36 -9.28
N HIS A 171 5.36 14.65 -8.53
CA HIS A 171 4.96 13.97 -7.29
C HIS A 171 4.34 14.89 -6.21
N LEU A 172 4.53 16.21 -6.27
CA LEU A 172 3.90 17.18 -5.36
C LEU A 172 2.97 18.15 -6.10
N ASP A 173 2.81 18.00 -7.42
CA ASP A 173 1.90 18.82 -8.22
C ASP A 173 0.45 18.37 -8.02
N GLY A 174 -0.41 19.30 -7.60
CA GLY A 174 -1.80 18.97 -7.26
C GLY A 174 -2.61 18.45 -8.44
N ASP A 175 -2.38 18.96 -9.66
CA ASP A 175 -3.11 18.52 -10.85
C ASP A 175 -2.62 17.14 -11.31
N TYR A 176 -1.31 16.88 -11.22
CA TYR A 176 -0.74 15.56 -11.45
C TYR A 176 -1.30 14.50 -10.48
N LEU A 177 -1.40 14.83 -9.19
CA LEU A 177 -1.93 13.93 -8.16
C LEU A 177 -3.43 13.64 -8.34
N GLU A 178 -4.24 14.63 -8.76
CA GLU A 178 -5.65 14.40 -9.10
C GLU A 178 -5.81 13.51 -10.34
N ALA A 179 -4.86 13.60 -11.29
CA ALA A 179 -4.82 12.76 -12.47
C ALA A 179 -4.15 11.39 -12.26
N ALA A 180 -3.85 10.99 -11.01
CA ALA A 180 -3.18 9.72 -10.67
C ALA A 180 -3.77 8.48 -11.37
N PRO A 181 -5.11 8.28 -11.47
CA PRO A 181 -5.69 7.14 -12.19
C PRO A 181 -5.38 7.12 -13.70
N SER A 182 -5.00 8.27 -14.27
CA SER A 182 -4.56 8.42 -15.66
C SER A 182 -3.04 8.41 -15.82
N ASN A 183 -2.29 8.64 -14.73
CA ASN A 183 -0.83 8.66 -14.67
C ASN A 183 -0.26 7.31 -14.24
N MET A 184 -0.77 6.24 -14.84
CA MET A 184 -0.36 4.87 -14.52
C MET A 184 1.04 4.58 -15.09
N ILE A 185 1.91 4.03 -14.25
CA ILE A 185 3.28 3.71 -14.64
C ILE A 185 3.44 2.20 -14.74
N HIS A 186 3.93 1.73 -15.90
CA HIS A 186 4.15 0.31 -16.10
C HIS A 186 5.32 -0.18 -15.23
N VAL A 187 5.06 -1.19 -14.40
CA VAL A 187 6.08 -1.94 -13.66
C VAL A 187 5.90 -3.44 -13.91
N ASP A 188 6.97 -4.19 -13.70
CA ASP A 188 7.01 -5.63 -13.98
C ASP A 188 7.11 -6.45 -12.69
N LEU A 189 7.08 -7.77 -12.83
CA LEU A 189 7.28 -8.72 -11.74
C LEU A 189 8.57 -8.44 -10.95
N ARG A 190 9.62 -7.98 -11.63
CA ARG A 190 10.88 -7.65 -10.99
C ARG A 190 10.73 -6.49 -10.01
N PHE A 191 9.91 -5.48 -10.33
CA PHE A 191 9.65 -4.37 -9.44
C PHE A 191 8.98 -4.86 -8.16
N HIS A 192 7.88 -5.61 -8.31
CA HIS A 192 7.10 -6.11 -7.19
C HIS A 192 7.94 -7.07 -6.32
N LEU A 193 8.70 -7.98 -6.93
CA LEU A 193 9.62 -8.87 -6.22
C LEU A 193 10.65 -8.09 -5.39
N SER A 194 11.27 -7.07 -6.00
CA SER A 194 12.28 -6.26 -5.32
C SER A 194 11.67 -5.46 -4.17
N HIS A 195 10.46 -4.91 -4.36
CA HIS A 195 9.70 -4.21 -3.34
C HIS A 195 9.36 -5.14 -2.16
N CYS A 196 8.79 -6.33 -2.41
CA CYS A 196 8.42 -7.27 -1.34
C CYS A 196 9.65 -7.72 -0.53
N VAL A 197 10.76 -8.07 -1.20
CA VAL A 197 12.00 -8.42 -0.50
C VAL A 197 12.51 -7.26 0.36
N LEU A 198 12.40 -6.03 -0.12
CA LEU A 198 12.85 -4.86 0.61
C LEU A 198 11.92 -4.51 1.77
N ALA A 199 10.61 -4.59 1.60
CA ALA A 199 9.61 -4.42 2.65
C ALA A 199 9.85 -5.39 3.81
N LEU A 200 10.07 -6.68 3.52
CA LEU A 200 10.40 -7.67 4.56
C LEU A 200 11.73 -7.38 5.27
N ARG A 201 12.73 -6.87 4.54
CA ARG A 201 14.00 -6.45 5.13
C ARG A 201 13.83 -5.24 6.03
N ARG A 202 13.01 -4.26 5.64
CA ARG A 202 12.69 -3.08 6.45
C ARG A 202 11.96 -3.51 7.73
N TYR A 203 10.96 -4.37 7.62
CA TYR A 203 10.28 -4.96 8.77
C TYR A 203 11.25 -5.65 9.73
N TRP A 204 12.08 -6.58 9.22
CA TRP A 204 13.08 -7.27 10.03
C TRP A 204 14.00 -6.29 10.74
N ASN A 205 14.58 -5.33 10.01
CA ASN A 205 15.46 -4.32 10.59
C ASN A 205 14.75 -3.49 11.67
N ALA A 206 13.49 -3.12 11.45
CA ALA A 206 12.71 -2.33 12.39
C ALA A 206 12.42 -3.09 13.69
N ARG A 207 12.16 -4.40 13.59
CA ARG A 207 11.93 -5.28 14.74
C ARG A 207 13.21 -5.54 15.53
N GLU A 208 14.32 -5.78 14.84
CA GLU A 208 15.61 -6.11 15.48
C GLU A 208 16.28 -4.88 16.10
N SER A 209 16.22 -3.73 15.42
CA SER A 209 16.88 -2.51 15.90
C SER A 209 16.00 -1.64 16.80
N GLY A 210 14.69 -1.88 16.81
CA GLY A 210 13.72 -0.98 17.43
C GLY A 210 13.65 0.38 16.75
N LYS A 211 14.00 0.49 15.46
CA LYS A 211 13.93 1.74 14.69
C LYS A 211 13.38 1.54 13.29
N HIS A 212 12.42 2.35 12.88
CA HIS A 212 11.86 2.33 11.52
C HIS A 212 12.05 3.66 10.81
N VAL A 213 11.91 3.64 9.49
CA VAL A 213 12.02 4.85 8.64
C VAL A 213 10.64 5.38 8.28
N CYS A 214 9.68 4.49 8.07
CA CYS A 214 8.29 4.82 7.88
C CYS A 214 7.41 3.85 8.65
N SER A 215 6.27 4.31 9.16
CA SER A 215 5.33 3.47 9.89
C SER A 215 4.81 2.28 9.05
N ARG A 216 4.69 2.45 7.73
CA ARG A 216 4.36 1.37 6.79
C ARG A 216 5.37 0.22 6.79
N ASP A 217 6.64 0.46 7.17
CA ASP A 217 7.65 -0.60 7.31
C ASP A 217 7.25 -1.67 8.35
N LEU A 218 6.31 -1.33 9.23
CA LEU A 218 5.78 -2.19 10.29
C LEU A 218 4.31 -2.61 10.09
N ASP A 219 3.69 -2.23 8.97
CA ASP A 219 2.29 -2.56 8.68
C ASP A 219 2.10 -4.08 8.50
N PRO A 220 1.39 -4.78 9.42
CA PRO A 220 1.20 -6.21 9.31
C PRO A 220 0.52 -6.63 8.01
N GLY A 221 -0.41 -5.82 7.49
CA GLY A 221 -1.11 -6.12 6.24
C GLY A 221 -0.18 -6.04 5.03
N HIS A 222 0.70 -5.04 4.98
CA HIS A 222 1.71 -4.92 3.93
C HIS A 222 2.72 -6.08 3.99
N ILE A 223 3.13 -6.50 5.18
CA ILE A 223 4.08 -7.61 5.37
C ILE A 223 3.44 -8.96 5.00
N GLU A 224 2.19 -9.19 5.40
CA GLU A 224 1.43 -10.37 4.99
C GLU A 224 1.26 -10.42 3.46
N HIS A 225 0.89 -9.31 2.82
CA HIS A 225 0.82 -9.20 1.36
C HIS A 225 2.16 -9.56 0.70
N CYS A 226 3.27 -9.05 1.22
CA CYS A 226 4.60 -9.32 0.65
C CYS A 226 5.01 -10.78 0.83
N LEU A 227 4.72 -11.40 1.97
CA LEU A 227 4.99 -12.82 2.19
C LEU A 227 4.15 -13.68 1.25
N ASN A 228 2.84 -13.45 1.17
CA ASN A 228 1.95 -14.21 0.30
C ASN A 228 2.36 -14.09 -1.18
N SER A 229 2.75 -12.88 -1.63
CA SER A 229 3.24 -12.67 -2.99
C SER A 229 4.52 -13.49 -3.28
N LEU A 230 5.46 -13.53 -2.34
CA LEU A 230 6.67 -14.33 -2.47
C LEU A 230 6.38 -15.84 -2.44
N ASP A 231 5.44 -16.28 -1.61
CA ASP A 231 5.00 -17.67 -1.54
C ASP A 231 4.35 -18.12 -2.84
N GLU A 232 3.46 -17.31 -3.43
CA GLU A 232 2.84 -17.58 -4.73
C GLU A 232 3.89 -17.73 -5.85
N TRP A 233 5.00 -16.98 -5.79
CA TRP A 233 6.07 -17.08 -6.78
C TRP A 233 7.01 -18.26 -6.53
N ALA A 234 7.26 -18.60 -5.27
CA ALA A 234 8.12 -19.70 -4.89
C ALA A 234 7.41 -21.06 -5.05
N PHE A 235 6.10 -21.12 -4.83
CA PHE A 235 5.29 -22.32 -4.77
C PHE A 235 4.00 -22.20 -5.62
N PRO A 236 4.09 -21.99 -6.95
CA PRO A 236 2.89 -21.86 -7.78
C PRO A 236 2.08 -23.17 -7.84
N GLU A 237 0.76 -23.08 -7.64
CA GLU A 237 -0.13 -24.25 -7.58
C GLU A 237 -0.10 -25.12 -8.85
N ASP A 238 0.03 -24.49 -10.02
CA ASP A 238 0.07 -25.13 -11.34
C ASP A 238 1.49 -25.29 -11.89
N GLY A 239 2.51 -24.97 -11.09
CA GLY A 239 3.92 -24.98 -11.51
C GLY A 239 4.30 -23.79 -12.41
N ILE A 240 3.41 -22.82 -12.64
CA ILE A 240 3.64 -21.65 -13.49
C ILE A 240 3.64 -20.40 -12.61
N PRO A 241 4.78 -19.68 -12.49
CA PRO A 241 4.79 -18.42 -11.76
C PRO A 241 3.78 -17.42 -12.35
N PRO A 242 3.02 -16.70 -11.52
CA PRO A 242 2.04 -15.75 -12.00
C PRO A 242 2.73 -14.66 -12.83
N LYS A 243 2.12 -14.34 -13.98
CA LYS A 243 2.53 -13.18 -14.76
C LYS A 243 2.14 -11.93 -14.00
N HIS A 244 3.13 -11.08 -13.73
CA HIS A 244 2.89 -9.81 -13.07
C HIS A 244 3.34 -8.68 -13.98
N ASN A 245 2.39 -8.15 -14.74
CA ASN A 245 2.49 -6.85 -15.38
C ASN A 245 1.41 -6.00 -14.75
N VAL A 246 1.83 -5.06 -13.90
CA VAL A 246 0.92 -4.20 -13.20
C VAL A 246 1.19 -2.76 -13.58
N TRP A 247 0.08 -2.05 -13.72
CA TRP A 247 0.10 -0.61 -13.81
C TRP A 247 0.09 -0.09 -12.38
N LEU A 248 1.16 0.59 -12.00
CA LEU A 248 1.28 1.25 -10.71
C LEU A 248 0.57 2.60 -10.82
N GLU A 249 -0.50 2.79 -10.07
CA GLU A 249 -1.10 4.11 -9.87
C GLU A 249 -0.12 4.99 -9.11
N TRP A 250 0.08 6.23 -9.54
CA TRP A 250 0.95 7.14 -8.79
C TRP A 250 0.26 7.59 -7.50
N ILE A 251 0.89 7.29 -6.37
CA ILE A 251 0.56 7.91 -5.09
C ILE A 251 1.80 8.63 -4.56
N THR A 252 1.64 9.77 -3.92
CA THR A 252 2.72 10.36 -3.12
C THR A 252 2.36 10.22 -1.67
N GLN A 253 3.27 9.63 -0.90
CA GLN A 253 3.14 9.54 0.55
C GLN A 253 4.33 10.25 1.21
N VAL A 254 4.17 10.63 2.48
CA VAL A 254 5.22 11.24 3.29
C VAL A 254 5.21 10.56 4.66
N CYS A 255 6.37 10.18 5.18
CA CYS A 255 6.49 9.70 6.56
C CYS A 255 7.11 10.81 7.40
N GLU A 256 6.40 11.25 8.43
CA GLU A 256 6.78 12.40 9.24
C GLU A 256 6.50 12.15 10.72
N TYR A 257 7.09 12.97 11.59
CA TYR A 257 6.73 13.02 13.00
C TYR A 257 5.50 13.91 13.17
N GLU A 258 4.70 13.70 14.21
CA GLU A 258 3.62 14.63 14.55
C GLU A 258 4.21 16.04 14.75
N THR A 259 3.72 17.00 13.95
CA THR A 259 4.11 18.42 14.00
C THR A 259 3.34 19.18 15.06
#